data_AF-A0A5N8YT88-F1
#
_entry.id   AF-A0A5N8YT88-F1
#
_cell.length_a   1.000
_cell.length_b   1.000
_cell.length_c   1.000
_cell.angle_alpha   90.00
_cell.angle_beta   90.00
_cell.angle_gamma   90.00
#
_symmetry.space_group_name_H-M   'P 1'
#
loop_
_entity.id
_entity.type
_entity.pdbx_description
1 polymer ?
#
loop_
_entity_poly.entity_id
_entity_poly.type
_entity_poly.pdbx_seq_one_letter_code
_entity_poly.pdbx_strand_id
1 'polypeptide(L)' 'MGGFDIPLLTSLKYLSRGLSLSSPTAPTSHHFDLNASFPTEHFDLMREKGYLKACIPENYGGMGHGI' A
#
# COMPACT_ATOMS: atom_id res chain seq x y z
N MET A 1 2.90 -23.81 17.94
CA MET A 1 2.63 -23.27 16.59
C MET A 1 1.83 -21.99 16.81
N GLY A 2 2.40 -20.78 16.92
CA GLY A 2 3.50 -20.18 16.17
C GLY A 2 2.91 -19.20 15.17
N GLY A 3 2.22 -18.16 15.64
CA GLY A 3 1.48 -17.24 14.80
C GLY A 3 1.42 -15.83 15.40
N PHE A 4 1.67 -14.84 14.54
CA PHE A 4 1.38 -13.42 14.73
C PHE A 4 2.31 -12.61 15.65
N ASP A 5 3.63 -12.68 15.42
CA ASP A 5 4.52 -11.56 15.73
C ASP A 5 5.11 -11.03 14.42
N ILE A 6 4.31 -10.32 13.62
CA ILE A 6 4.89 -9.38 12.65
C ILE A 6 5.61 -8.34 13.51
N PRO A 7 6.95 -8.24 13.47
CA PRO A 7 7.65 -7.34 14.37
C PRO A 7 7.07 -5.94 14.18
N LEU A 8 6.69 -5.26 15.27
CA LEU A 8 6.03 -3.94 15.30
C LEU A 8 6.57 -2.94 14.26
N LEU A 9 7.86 -3.01 13.98
CA LEU A 9 8.57 -2.24 12.96
C LEU A 9 8.03 -2.43 11.52
N THR A 10 7.65 -3.65 11.16
CA THR A 10 7.10 -4.01 9.85
C THR A 10 5.68 -3.42 9.67
N SER A 11 4.83 -3.50 10.71
CA SER A 11 3.51 -2.87 10.70
C SER A 11 3.59 -1.34 10.62
N LEU A 12 4.54 -0.72 11.33
CA LEU A 12 4.79 0.73 11.24
C LEU A 12 5.24 1.15 9.83
N LYS A 13 6.11 0.36 9.19
CA LYS A 13 6.52 0.62 7.79
C LYS A 13 5.34 0.52 6.82
N TYR A 14 4.40 -0.38 7.04
CA TYR A 14 3.19 -0.47 6.22
C TYR A 14 2.31 0.77 6.37
N LEU A 15 2.00 1.16 7.60
CA LEU A 15 1.18 2.34 7.90
C LEU A 15 1.81 3.62 7.35
N SER A 16 3.13 3.78 7.53
CA SER A 16 3.87 4.92 6.98
C SER A 16 3.76 5.04 5.46
N ARG A 17 3.82 3.91 4.73
CA ARG A 17 3.62 3.90 3.27
C ARG A 17 2.18 4.27 2.89
N GLY A 18 1.19 3.72 3.58
CA GLY A 18 -0.22 4.08 3.35
C GLY A 18 -0.45 5.59 3.54
N LEU A 19 0.11 6.17 4.60
CA LEU A 19 0.03 7.61 4.85
C LEU A 19 0.76 8.44 3.77
N SER A 20 1.90 7.95 3.25
CA SER A 20 2.61 8.63 2.16
C SER A 20 1.86 8.64 0.83
N LEU A 21 0.90 7.73 0.65
CA LEU A 21 0.04 7.66 -0.53
C LEU A 21 -1.19 8.56 -0.39
N SER A 22 -1.68 8.80 0.83
CA SER A 22 -2.93 9.54 1.02
C SER A 22 -2.79 11.02 0.62
N SER A 23 -1.65 11.67 0.93
CA SER A 23 -1.48 13.09 0.62
C SER A 23 -1.52 13.44 -0.88
N PRO A 24 -0.88 12.69 -1.79
CA PRO A 24 -0.98 12.97 -3.23
C PRO A 24 -2.28 12.47 -3.88
N THR A 25 -2.93 11.43 -3.32
CA THR A 25 -4.10 10.80 -3.97
C THR A 25 -5.44 11.37 -3.50
N ALA A 26 -5.51 11.92 -2.28
CA ALA A 26 -6.74 12.47 -1.73
C ALA A 26 -7.31 13.65 -2.54
N PRO A 27 -6.52 14.64 -3.01
CA PRO A 27 -7.06 15.81 -3.70
C PRO A 27 -7.77 15.48 -5.02
N THR A 28 -7.32 14.45 -5.74
CA THR A 28 -7.82 14.07 -7.07
C THR A 28 -8.87 12.95 -7.02
N SER A 29 -9.16 12.39 -5.85
CA SER A 29 -10.15 11.31 -5.66
C SER A 29 -11.52 11.63 -6.28
N HIS A 30 -12.04 12.83 -6.04
CA HIS A 30 -13.32 13.30 -6.60
C HIS A 30 -13.36 13.31 -8.14
N HIS A 31 -12.24 13.62 -8.80
CA HIS A 31 -12.16 13.65 -10.26
C HIS A 31 -12.34 12.24 -10.86
N PHE A 32 -11.75 11.22 -10.25
CA PHE A 32 -11.86 9.84 -10.72
C PHE A 32 -13.24 9.23 -10.44
N ASP A 33 -13.86 9.60 -9.32
CA ASP A 33 -15.23 9.24 -8.99
C ASP A 33 -16.23 9.80 -10.01
N LEU A 34 -16.14 11.11 -10.30
CA LEU A 34 -17.03 11.79 -11.25
C LEU A 34 -16.89 11.28 -12.69
N ASN A 35 -15.66 11.01 -13.12
CA ASN A 35 -15.38 10.65 -14.51
C ASN A 35 -15.40 9.14 -14.78
N ALA A 36 -15.68 8.32 -13.76
CA ALA A 36 -15.63 6.86 -13.85
C ALA A 36 -14.33 6.34 -14.51
N SER A 37 -13.19 6.94 -14.12
CA SER A 37 -11.89 6.69 -14.73
C SER A 37 -10.90 6.09 -13.75
N PHE A 38 -9.97 5.29 -14.28
CA PHE A 38 -8.96 4.62 -13.45
C PHE A 38 -7.78 5.57 -13.15
N PRO A 39 -7.35 5.69 -11.87
CA PRO A 39 -6.27 6.58 -11.48
C PRO A 39 -4.90 5.91 -11.70
N THR A 40 -4.47 5.84 -12.96
CA THR A 40 -3.22 5.17 -13.36
C THR A 40 -2.01 5.70 -12.60
N GLU A 41 -1.92 7.02 -12.41
CA GLU A 41 -0.83 7.68 -11.70
C GLU A 41 -0.81 7.32 -10.21
N HIS A 42 -1.98 7.15 -9.58
CA HIS A 42 -2.06 6.69 -8.20
C HIS A 42 -1.58 5.26 -8.08
N PHE A 43 -1.94 4.40 -9.04
CA PHE A 43 -1.52 3.01 -9.06
C PHE A 43 0.00 2.87 -9.26
N ASP A 44 0.58 3.67 -10.15
CA ASP A 44 2.04 3.71 -10.34
C ASP A 44 2.75 4.19 -9.08
N LEU A 45 2.21 5.18 -8.38
CA LEU A 45 2.74 5.63 -7.09
C LEU A 45 2.66 4.52 -6.03
N MET A 46 1.54 3.78 -5.94
CA MET A 46 1.41 2.63 -5.04
C MET A 46 2.44 1.54 -5.36
N ARG A 47 2.77 1.33 -6.64
CA ARG A 47 3.81 0.39 -7.09
C ARG A 47 5.20 0.88 -6.68
N GLU A 48 5.53 2.14 -6.94
CA GLU A 48 6.81 2.77 -6.59
C GLU A 48 7.08 2.70 -5.08
N LYS A 49 6.08 3.01 -4.25
CA LYS A 49 6.19 2.95 -2.78
C LYS A 49 6.23 1.52 -2.24
N GLY A 50 6.07 0.51 -3.08
CA GLY A 50 6.06 -0.91 -2.71
C GLY A 50 4.80 -1.35 -1.97
N TYR A 51 3.76 -0.51 -1.94
CA TYR A 51 2.51 -0.81 -1.23
C TYR A 51 1.79 -2.02 -1.82
N LEU A 52 1.85 -2.20 -3.14
CA LEU A 52 1.27 -3.36 -3.84
C LEU A 52 1.95 -4.71 -3.50
N LYS A 53 3.16 -4.69 -2.92
CA LYS A 53 3.89 -5.90 -2.52
C LYS A 53 3.73 -6.22 -1.03
N ALA A 54 2.96 -5.42 -0.29
CA ALA A 54 2.82 -5.52 1.16
C ALA A 54 2.40 -6.93 1.60
N CYS A 55 1.34 -7.48 1.00
CA CYS A 55 0.79 -8.78 1.39
C CYS A 55 1.42 -9.97 0.64
N ILE A 56 2.34 -9.70 -0.30
CA ILE A 56 3.04 -10.78 -1.00
C ILE A 56 4.00 -11.42 0.01
N PRO A 57 4.04 -12.75 0.17
CA PRO A 57 4.99 -13.39 1.07
C PRO A 57 6.46 -13.10 0.72
N GLU A 58 7.33 -13.07 1.71
CA GLU A 58 8.75 -12.70 1.53
C GLU A 58 9.49 -13.62 0.55
N ASN A 59 9.17 -14.92 0.54
CA ASN A 59 9.75 -15.90 -0.39
C ASN A 59 9.37 -15.67 -1.86
N TYR A 60 8.38 -14.80 -2.13
CA TYR A 60 8.03 -14.33 -3.48
C TYR A 60 8.46 -12.89 -3.73
N GLY A 61 9.32 -12.32 -2.88
CA GLY A 61 9.86 -10.96 -3.02
C GLY A 61 8.92 -9.85 -2.50
N GLY A 62 7.98 -10.21 -1.62
CA GLY A 62 7.09 -9.27 -0.94
C GLY A 62 7.48 -8.97 0.51
N MET A 63 6.55 -8.43 1.28
CA MET A 63 6.78 -8.01 2.69
C MET A 63 6.05 -8.87 3.72
N GLY A 64 5.21 -9.82 3.29
CA GLY A 64 4.53 -10.77 4.17
C GLY A 64 3.57 -10.14 5.18
N HIS A 65 3.03 -8.94 4.92
CA HIS A 65 2.08 -8.31 5.83
C HIS A 65 0.77 -9.09 5.86
N GLY A 66 0.35 -9.48 7.06
CA GLY A 66 -0.96 -10.08 7.34
C GLY A 66 -2.08 -9.04 7.39
N ILE A 67 -3.33 -9.53 7.45
CA ILE A 67 -4.53 -8.71 7.67
C ILE A 67 -4.76 -8.45 9.15
#